data_AF-K1KHI5-F1
#
_entry.id   AF-K1KHI5-F1
#
_cell.length_a   1.000
_cell.length_b   1.000
_cell.length_c   1.000
_cell.angle_alpha   90.00
_cell.angle_beta   90.00
_cell.angle_gamma   90.00
#
_symmetry.space_group_name_H-M   'P 1'
#
loop_
_entity.id
_entity.type
_entity.pdbx_description
1 polymer ?
#
loop_
_entity_poly.entity_id
_entity_poly.type
_entity_poly.pdbx_seq_one_letter_code
_entity_poly.pdbx_strand_id
1 'polypeptide(L)'
;MNELSDDIAEELARGYDDPLRFVLWAFPWGESPELSIVPLPEPWASKYPGSKFGPDKWACEVLDEIGQQVRANGFDGIHAVKPIRLAVASGHGIGSDM
;
A
#
# COMPACT_ATOMS: atom_id res chain seq x y z
N MET A 1 -6.92 18.43 -22.38
CA MET A 1 -7.04 17.66 -21.13
C MET A 1 -7.04 16.22 -21.57
N ASN A 2 -6.06 15.43 -21.14
CA ASN A 2 -5.81 14.08 -21.66
C ASN A 2 -6.51 13.11 -20.71
N GLU A 3 -7.56 12.39 -21.14
CA GLU A 3 -8.39 11.58 -20.23
C GLU A 3 -7.57 10.57 -19.39
N LEU A 4 -6.48 10.04 -19.96
CA LEU A 4 -5.53 9.16 -19.26
C LEU A 4 -4.85 9.82 -18.03
N SER A 5 -4.62 11.15 -18.05
CA SER A 5 -4.03 11.83 -16.89
C SER A 5 -5.01 11.96 -15.74
N ASP A 6 -6.30 12.07 -16.06
CA ASP A 6 -7.34 12.32 -15.07
C ASP A 6 -7.68 11.03 -14.32
N ASP A 7 -7.71 9.89 -15.02
CA ASP A 7 -7.87 8.56 -14.42
C ASP A 7 -6.74 8.20 -13.45
N ILE A 8 -5.49 8.49 -13.84
CA ILE A 8 -4.32 8.27 -12.98
C ILE A 8 -4.40 9.16 -11.73
N ALA A 9 -4.80 10.42 -11.88
CA ALA A 9 -4.95 11.33 -10.76
C ALA A 9 -6.05 10.86 -9.80
N GLU A 10 -7.15 10.32 -10.31
CA GLU A 10 -8.23 9.79 -9.48
C GLU A 10 -7.79 8.56 -8.68
N GLU A 11 -7.11 7.59 -9.30
CA GLU A 11 -6.63 6.42 -8.56
C GLU A 11 -5.54 6.77 -7.54
N LEU A 12 -4.63 7.69 -7.88
CA LEU A 12 -3.66 8.23 -6.92
C LEU A 12 -4.36 8.89 -5.72
N ALA A 13 -5.40 9.69 -5.98
CA ALA A 13 -6.18 10.33 -4.93
C ALA A 13 -6.89 9.30 -4.05
N ARG A 14 -7.33 8.16 -4.59
CA ARG A 14 -7.96 7.08 -3.81
C ARG A 14 -6.97 6.32 -2.92
N GLY A 15 -5.67 6.36 -3.24
CA GLY A 15 -4.60 5.72 -2.45
C GLY A 15 -3.96 6.62 -1.40
N TYR A 16 -4.34 7.91 -1.31
CA TYR A 16 -3.60 8.90 -0.52
C TYR A 16 -3.47 8.54 0.97
N ASP A 17 -4.50 7.93 1.55
CA ASP A 17 -4.53 7.47 2.94
C ASP A 17 -4.61 5.93 3.06
N ASP A 18 -4.58 5.22 1.93
CA ASP A 18 -4.52 3.76 1.86
C ASP A 18 -3.29 3.32 1.05
N PRO A 19 -2.09 3.32 1.67
CA PRO A 19 -0.85 2.94 1.01
C PRO A 19 -0.91 1.52 0.41
N LEU A 20 -1.63 0.60 1.05
CA LEU A 20 -1.79 -0.75 0.55
C LEU A 20 -2.60 -0.78 -0.75
N ARG A 21 -3.69 0.01 -0.84
CA ARG A 21 -4.43 0.18 -2.10
C ARG A 21 -3.52 0.71 -3.21
N PHE A 22 -2.69 1.73 -2.92
CA PHE A 22 -1.74 2.26 -3.88
C PHE A 22 -0.78 1.18 -4.38
N VAL A 23 -0.19 0.38 -3.47
CA VAL A 23 0.73 -0.70 -3.83
C VAL A 23 0.04 -1.79 -4.68
N LEU A 24 -1.21 -2.13 -4.38
CA LEU A 24 -1.96 -3.11 -5.16
C LEU A 24 -2.35 -2.61 -6.56
N TRP A 25 -2.47 -1.29 -6.73
CA TRP A 25 -2.77 -0.66 -8.01
C TRP A 25 -1.52 -0.36 -8.86
N ALA A 26 -0.42 0.08 -8.23
CA ALA A 26 0.76 0.60 -8.92
C ALA A 26 1.66 -0.49 -9.52
N PHE A 27 1.59 -1.72 -9.03
CA PHE A 27 2.44 -2.83 -9.45
C PHE A 27 1.63 -3.91 -10.18
N PRO A 28 2.19 -4.56 -11.22
CA PRO A 28 1.49 -5.55 -12.04
C PRO A 28 1.47 -6.94 -11.38
N TRP A 29 0.78 -7.04 -10.24
CA TRP A 29 0.63 -8.29 -9.48
C TRP A 29 0.00 -9.39 -10.33
N GLY A 30 0.60 -10.58 -10.36
CA GLY A 30 0.07 -11.69 -11.16
C GLY A 30 0.45 -11.68 -12.64
N GLU A 31 1.08 -10.61 -13.16
CA GLU A 31 1.49 -10.53 -14.57
C GLU A 31 2.89 -11.10 -14.82
N SER A 32 3.77 -11.01 -13.82
CA SER A 32 5.12 -11.58 -13.88
C SER A 32 5.33 -12.68 -12.82
N PRO A 33 6.19 -13.68 -13.08
CA PRO A 33 6.48 -14.73 -12.10
C PRO A 33 6.96 -14.18 -10.75
N GLU A 34 7.73 -13.09 -10.77
CA GLU A 34 8.30 -12.44 -9.59
C GLU A 34 7.22 -11.82 -8.70
N LEU A 35 6.15 -11.29 -9.30
CA LEU A 35 5.00 -10.70 -8.59
C LEU A 35 3.82 -11.68 -8.43
N SER A 36 4.05 -12.97 -8.69
CA SER A 36 3.05 -14.04 -8.59
C SER A 36 3.42 -15.11 -7.55
N ILE A 37 4.30 -14.78 -6.60
CA ILE A 37 4.87 -15.72 -5.64
C ILE A 37 3.97 -15.87 -4.41
N VAL A 38 3.54 -14.75 -3.83
CA VAL A 38 2.82 -14.71 -2.55
C VAL A 38 1.35 -14.35 -2.81
N PRO A 39 0.40 -15.26 -2.56
CA PRO A 39 -1.02 -14.89 -2.54
C PRO A 39 -1.26 -13.82 -1.49
N LEU A 40 -2.10 -12.84 -1.80
CA LEU A 40 -2.42 -11.78 -0.85
C LEU A 40 -3.03 -12.43 0.41
N PRO A 41 -2.47 -12.22 1.62
CA PRO A 41 -2.98 -12.88 2.81
C PRO A 41 -4.29 -12.25 3.30
N GLU A 42 -5.06 -13.00 4.07
CA GLU A 42 -6.17 -12.43 4.84
C GLU A 42 -5.64 -11.57 6.01
N PRO A 43 -6.34 -10.48 6.39
CA PRO A 43 -7.67 -10.05 5.93
C PRO A 43 -7.67 -9.22 4.63
N TRP A 44 -6.50 -8.97 4.03
CA TRP A 44 -6.39 -8.06 2.88
C TRP A 44 -6.93 -8.64 1.59
N ALA A 45 -6.87 -9.95 1.39
CA ALA A 45 -7.54 -10.62 0.27
C ALA A 45 -9.05 -10.34 0.27
N SER A 46 -9.71 -10.42 1.44
CA SER A 46 -11.12 -10.05 1.57
C SER A 46 -11.36 -8.54 1.39
N LYS A 47 -10.43 -7.68 1.81
CA LYS A 47 -10.50 -6.22 1.60
C LYS A 47 -10.37 -5.85 0.12
N TYR A 48 -9.57 -6.59 -0.64
CA TYR A 48 -9.24 -6.34 -2.05
C TYR A 48 -9.52 -7.58 -2.91
N PRO A 49 -10.80 -7.89 -3.18
CA PRO A 49 -11.18 -9.13 -3.89
C PRO A 49 -10.67 -9.22 -5.32
N GLY A 50 -10.22 -8.11 -5.93
CA GLY A 50 -9.57 -8.09 -7.24
C GLY A 50 -8.09 -8.46 -7.24
N SER A 51 -7.47 -8.62 -6.07
CA SER A 51 -6.03 -8.80 -5.91
C SER A 51 -5.71 -10.22 -5.44
N LYS A 52 -5.29 -11.07 -6.38
CA LYS A 52 -4.91 -12.47 -6.08
C LYS A 52 -3.54 -12.57 -5.42
N PHE A 53 -2.58 -11.78 -5.90
CA PHE A 53 -1.22 -11.69 -5.38
C PHE A 53 -1.01 -10.29 -4.81
N GLY A 54 -0.03 -10.17 -3.93
CA GLY A 54 0.26 -8.92 -3.27
C GLY A 54 1.47 -9.00 -2.35
N PRO A 55 1.72 -7.93 -1.57
CA PRO A 55 2.76 -7.94 -0.55
C PRO A 55 2.48 -9.04 0.49
N ASP A 56 3.55 -9.49 1.15
CA ASP A 56 3.40 -10.41 2.27
C ASP A 56 2.67 -9.77 3.45
N LYS A 57 2.33 -10.60 4.44
CA LYS A 57 1.57 -10.17 5.61
C LYS A 57 2.24 -9.01 6.35
N TRP A 58 3.56 -9.05 6.50
CA TRP A 58 4.29 -8.03 7.25
C TRP A 58 4.25 -6.69 6.54
N ALA A 59 4.50 -6.69 5.22
CA ALA A 59 4.40 -5.47 4.42
C ALA A 59 2.97 -4.92 4.43
N CYS A 60 1.95 -5.79 4.40
CA CYS A 60 0.56 -5.35 4.54
C CYS A 60 0.30 -4.67 5.90
N GLU A 61 0.79 -5.23 7.02
CA GLU A 61 0.64 -4.65 8.36
C GLU A 61 1.31 -3.27 8.44
N VAL A 62 2.52 -3.14 7.91
CA VAL A 62 3.26 -1.87 7.86
C VAL A 62 2.50 -0.82 7.05
N LEU A 63 1.99 -1.19 5.87
CA LEU A 63 1.24 -0.27 5.01
C LEU A 63 -0.09 0.17 5.65
N ASP A 64 -0.79 -0.73 6.33
CA ASP A 64 -1.99 -0.39 7.09
C ASP A 64 -1.68 0.55 8.27
N GLU A 65 -0.59 0.32 9.00
CA GLU A 65 -0.16 1.19 10.10
C GLU A 65 0.19 2.60 9.60
N ILE A 66 0.91 2.68 8.48
CA ILE A 66 1.18 3.97 7.82
C ILE A 66 -0.13 4.66 7.45
N GLY A 67 -1.06 3.95 6.80
CA GLY A 67 -2.36 4.51 6.41
C GLY A 67 -3.18 4.99 7.62
N GLN A 68 -3.13 4.26 8.74
CA GLN A 68 -3.77 4.70 9.99
C GLN A 68 -3.14 6.00 10.52
N GLN A 69 -1.81 6.12 10.48
CA GLN A 69 -1.13 7.34 10.90
C GLN A 69 -1.42 8.52 9.96
N VAL A 70 -1.49 8.30 8.64
CA VAL A 70 -1.90 9.34 7.67
C VAL A 70 -3.28 9.88 8.03
N ARG A 71 -4.28 9.00 8.21
CA ARG A 71 -5.63 9.38 8.61
C ARG A 71 -5.67 10.11 9.95
N ALA A 72 -4.94 9.60 10.94
CA ALA A 72 -4.91 10.19 12.28
C ALA A 72 -4.24 11.58 12.31
N ASN A 73 -3.23 11.78 11.47
CA ASN A 73 -2.52 13.05 11.37
C ASN A 73 -3.32 14.10 10.59
N GLY A 74 -4.16 13.69 9.64
CA GLY A 74 -5.13 14.57 8.96
C GLY A 74 -4.48 15.63 8.07
N PHE A 75 -3.45 15.27 7.31
CA PHE A 75 -2.78 16.18 6.39
C PHE A 75 -3.74 16.63 5.28
N ASP A 76 -3.96 17.93 5.14
CA ASP A 76 -4.88 18.51 4.16
C ASP A 76 -4.16 19.06 2.92
N GLY A 77 -2.88 18.74 2.76
CA GLY A 77 -2.04 19.22 1.66
C GLY A 77 -1.38 20.59 1.92
N ILE A 78 -1.76 21.31 2.98
CA ILE A 78 -1.30 22.68 3.24
C ILE A 78 -0.71 22.81 4.64
N HIS A 79 -1.39 22.28 5.66
CA HIS A 79 -0.98 22.41 7.05
C HIS A 79 -0.11 21.24 7.48
N ALA A 80 1.13 21.53 7.90
CA ALA A 80 2.05 20.50 8.36
C ALA A 80 1.45 19.71 9.55
N VAL A 81 1.61 18.38 9.51
CA VAL A 81 1.17 17.46 10.56
C VAL A 81 2.36 16.73 11.17
N LYS A 82 2.12 15.94 12.22
CA LYS A 82 3.20 15.13 12.84
C LYS A 82 3.78 14.17 11.80
N PRO A 83 5.11 14.05 11.69
CA PRO A 83 5.71 13.05 10.81
C PRO A 83 5.39 11.64 11.31
N ILE A 84 5.18 10.72 10.38
CA ILE A 84 5.05 9.29 10.66
C ILE A 84 6.39 8.78 11.18
N ARG A 85 6.37 8.10 12.32
CA ARG A 85 7.56 7.51 12.94
C ARG A 85 7.31 6.03 13.18
N LEU A 86 7.68 5.22 12.20
CA LEU A 86 7.58 3.77 12.28
C LEU A 86 8.99 3.19 12.39
N ALA A 87 9.26 2.47 13.48
CA ALA A 87 10.51 1.75 13.69
C ALA A 87 10.20 0.26 13.72
N VAL A 88 10.60 -0.46 12.67
CA VAL A 88 10.38 -1.90 12.59
C VAL A 88 11.67 -2.63 12.94
N ALA A 89 11.69 -3.30 14.10
CA ALA A 89 12.78 -4.18 14.46
C ALA A 89 12.62 -5.51 13.70
N SER A 90 13.52 -5.80 12.77
CA SER A 90 13.54 -7.05 11.99
C SER A 90 13.88 -8.24 12.90
N GLY A 91 12.88 -8.77 13.60
CA GLY A 91 12.96 -9.98 14.44
C GLY A 91 12.35 -11.24 13.81
N HIS A 92 11.91 -11.17 12.56
CA HIS A 92 11.41 -12.31 11.79
C HIS A 92 12.03 -12.24 10.40
N GLY A 93 12.83 -13.25 10.05
CA GLY A 93 13.75 -13.23 8.90
C GLY A 93 13.09 -13.20 7.53
N ILE A 94 12.51 -12.06 7.15
CA ILE A 94 11.89 -11.85 5.85
C ILE A 94 12.26 -10.45 5.35
N GLY A 95 13.07 -10.40 4.28
CA GLY A 95 13.03 -9.31 3.29
C GLY A 95 13.61 -7.93 3.62
N SER A 96 14.34 -7.72 4.73
CA SER A 96 15.00 -6.42 4.98
C SER A 96 16.07 -6.04 3.93
N ASP A 97 16.56 -7.01 3.15
CA ASP A 97 17.53 -6.78 2.08
C ASP A 97 16.95 -7.23 0.73
N MET A 98 16.24 -6.34 0.05
CA MET A 98 16.26 -6.14 -1.41
C MET A 98 15.77 -4.74 -1.77
#